data_AF-A0A949L782-F1
#
_entry.id   AF-A0A949L782-F1
#
_cell.length_a   1.000
_cell.length_b   1.000
_cell.length_c   1.000
_cell.angle_alpha   90.00
_cell.angle_beta   90.00
_cell.angle_gamma   90.00
#
_symmetry.space_group_name_H-M   'P 1'
#
loop_
_entity.id
_entity.type
_entity.pdbx_description
1 polymer ?
#
loop_
_entity_poly.entity_id
_entity_poly.type
_entity_poly.pdbx_seq_one_letter_code
_entity_poly.pdbx_strand_id
1 'polypeptide(L)'
;MRMSQLPTLVSDFFDFLDSPVWRAWPFNAGYGEHILPSIARMAFVVLIFAVIIIFLRILFGPNGPLRDKEMDREADEQRATERAALDAQLSRGDITEFEHTLRMKGLKD
;
A
#
# COMPACT_ATOMS: atom_id res chain seq x y z
N MET A 1 4.96 -6.15 -34.83
CA MET A 1 4.15 -7.26 -34.26
C MET A 1 3.05 -7.60 -35.27
N ARG A 2 2.98 -8.82 -35.80
CA ARG A 2 1.95 -9.20 -36.81
C ARG A 2 0.61 -9.43 -36.10
N MET A 3 -0.44 -8.70 -36.50
CA MET A 3 -1.80 -8.82 -35.94
C MET A 3 -2.41 -10.23 -36.02
N SER A 4 -1.86 -11.12 -36.86
CA SER A 4 -2.31 -12.51 -37.00
C SER A 4 -1.88 -13.45 -35.86
N GLN A 5 -1.01 -13.02 -34.93
CA GLN A 5 -0.54 -13.86 -33.81
C GLN A 5 -1.29 -13.62 -32.49
N LEU A 6 -2.09 -12.55 -32.41
CA LEU A 6 -2.91 -12.27 -31.22
C LEU A 6 -3.93 -13.39 -30.92
N PRO A 7 -4.64 -13.98 -31.91
CA PRO A 7 -5.61 -15.04 -31.63
C PRO A 7 -4.96 -16.28 -31.02
N THR A 8 -3.76 -16.64 -31.49
CA THR A 8 -3.02 -17.82 -31.04
C THR A 8 -2.47 -17.63 -29.62
N LEU A 9 -1.93 -16.45 -29.29
CA LEU A 9 -1.49 -16.16 -27.92
C LEU A 9 -2.65 -16.18 -26.92
N VAL A 10 -3.82 -15.70 -27.33
CA VAL A 10 -5.01 -15.72 -26.49
C VAL A 10 -5.52 -17.15 -26.29
N SER A 11 -5.58 -17.97 -27.34
CA SER A 11 -5.97 -19.38 -27.21
C SER A 11 -4.99 -20.16 -26.34
N ASP A 12 -3.68 -20.00 -26.56
CA ASP A 12 -2.65 -20.70 -25.79
C ASP A 12 -2.67 -20.31 -24.30
N PHE A 13 -3.03 -19.05 -24.00
CA PHE A 13 -3.24 -18.59 -22.62
C PHE A 13 -4.44 -19.27 -21.96
N PHE A 14 -5.56 -19.38 -22.66
CA PHE A 14 -6.74 -20.07 -22.13
C PHE A 14 -6.50 -21.58 -21.97
N ASP A 15 -5.82 -22.22 -22.94
CA ASP A 15 -5.44 -23.63 -22.84
C ASP A 15 -4.47 -23.90 -21.67
N PHE A 16 -3.57 -22.96 -21.38
CA PHE A 16 -2.69 -23.00 -20.22
C PHE A 16 -3.49 -22.91 -18.90
N LEU A 17 -4.44 -21.99 -18.80
CA LEU A 17 -5.32 -21.88 -17.63
C LEU A 17 -6.16 -23.14 -17.41
N ASP A 18 -6.53 -23.81 -18.49
CA ASP A 18 -7.31 -25.05 -18.44
C ASP A 18 -6.44 -26.31 -18.26
N SER A 19 -5.11 -26.16 -18.17
CA SER A 19 -4.23 -27.29 -17.91
C SER A 19 -4.50 -27.92 -16.53
N PRO A 20 -4.37 -29.26 -16.39
CA PRO A 20 -4.63 -29.94 -15.12
C PRO A 20 -3.70 -29.49 -13.99
N VAL A 21 -2.50 -28.98 -14.31
CA VAL A 21 -1.56 -28.39 -13.34
C VAL A 21 -2.12 -27.09 -12.76
N TRP A 22 -2.75 -26.25 -13.58
CA TRP A 22 -3.41 -25.02 -13.11
C TRP A 22 -4.74 -25.27 -12.41
N ARG A 23 -5.46 -26.33 -12.78
CA ARG A 23 -6.65 -26.74 -12.01
C ARG A 23 -6.29 -27.34 -10.65
N ALA A 24 -5.13 -28.00 -10.54
CA ALA A 24 -4.57 -28.48 -9.28
C ALA A 24 -4.00 -27.35 -8.41
N TRP A 25 -3.92 -26.12 -8.94
CA TRP A 25 -3.56 -24.95 -8.15
C TRP A 25 -4.51 -24.86 -6.96
N PRO A 26 -3.98 -24.70 -5.74
CA PRO A 26 -4.77 -24.89 -4.52
C PRO A 26 -5.71 -23.72 -4.26
N PHE A 27 -6.13 -22.96 -5.27
CA PHE A 27 -7.07 -21.85 -5.21
C PHE A 27 -8.23 -22.00 -6.21
N ASN A 28 -8.24 -23.03 -7.06
CA ASN A 28 -9.30 -23.26 -8.03
C ASN A 28 -10.42 -24.15 -7.45
N ALA A 29 -11.63 -24.08 -8.03
CA ALA A 29 -12.88 -24.64 -7.47
C ALA A 29 -12.93 -26.18 -7.37
N GLY A 30 -11.87 -26.90 -7.78
CA GLY A 30 -11.85 -28.37 -7.83
C GLY A 30 -11.30 -29.08 -6.59
N TYR A 31 -10.63 -28.39 -5.66
CA TYR A 31 -10.08 -29.02 -4.45
C TYR A 31 -10.96 -28.76 -3.22
N GLY A 32 -11.96 -29.63 -3.05
CA GLY A 32 -12.54 -30.04 -1.77
C GLY A 32 -13.62 -29.14 -1.18
N GLU A 33 -14.77 -29.75 -0.88
CA GLU A 33 -15.87 -29.26 -0.02
C GLU A 33 -15.43 -29.03 1.45
N HIS A 34 -14.23 -28.50 1.68
CA HIS A 34 -13.61 -28.42 3.00
C HIS A 34 -13.24 -26.98 3.33
N ILE A 35 -13.75 -26.51 4.48
CA ILE A 35 -13.56 -25.16 5.02
C ILE A 35 -12.07 -24.86 5.27
N LEU A 36 -11.28 -25.87 5.63
CA LEU A 36 -9.88 -25.73 6.03
C LEU A 36 -8.96 -25.28 4.88
N PRO A 37 -8.97 -25.92 3.68
CA PRO A 37 -8.28 -25.39 2.50
C PRO A 37 -8.66 -23.95 2.13
N SER A 38 -9.94 -23.59 2.26
CA SER A 38 -10.42 -22.24 1.95
C SER A 38 -9.85 -21.18 2.89
N ILE A 39 -9.75 -21.48 4.19
CA ILE A 39 -9.11 -20.59 5.17
C ILE A 39 -7.61 -20.44 4.89
N ALA A 40 -6.92 -21.54 4.58
CA ALA A 40 -5.50 -21.51 4.25
C ALA A 40 -5.22 -20.64 3.01
N ARG A 41 -6.08 -20.70 1.98
CA ARG A 41 -6.01 -19.81 0.80
C ARG A 41 -6.14 -18.34 1.21
N MET A 42 -7.15 -18.00 2.02
CA MET A 42 -7.37 -16.62 2.47
C MET A 42 -6.20 -16.12 3.31
N ALA A 43 -5.68 -16.93 4.22
CA ALA A 43 -4.49 -16.60 5.01
C ALA A 43 -3.26 -16.36 4.13
N PHE A 44 -3.06 -17.19 3.11
CA PHE A 44 -1.95 -17.02 2.16
C PHE A 44 -2.10 -15.76 1.31
N VAL A 45 -3.31 -15.43 0.87
CA VAL A 45 -3.59 -14.18 0.14
C VAL A 45 -3.28 -12.97 1.03
N VAL A 46 -3.76 -12.97 2.27
CA VAL A 46 -3.45 -11.91 3.25
C VAL A 46 -1.94 -11.80 3.49
N LEU A 47 -1.23 -12.93 3.57
CA LEU A 47 0.22 -12.95 3.72
C LEU A 47 0.92 -12.29 2.52
N ILE A 48 0.51 -12.62 1.29
CA ILE A 48 1.06 -11.98 0.09
C ILE A 48 0.80 -10.48 0.12
N PHE A 49 -0.43 -10.06 0.43
CA PHE A 49 -0.74 -8.63 0.54
C PHE A 49 0.10 -7.93 1.62
N ALA A 50 0.30 -8.56 2.77
CA ALA A 50 1.16 -8.02 3.83
C ALA A 50 2.60 -7.85 3.34
N VAL A 51 3.15 -8.84 2.62
CA VAL A 51 4.49 -8.76 2.03
C VAL A 51 4.57 -7.64 0.99
N ILE A 52 3.58 -7.50 0.11
CA ILE A 52 3.52 -6.41 -0.88
C ILE A 52 3.47 -5.06 -0.18
N ILE A 53 2.62 -4.89 0.84
CA ILE A 53 2.51 -3.65 1.61
C ILE A 53 3.85 -3.31 2.26
N ILE A 54 4.51 -4.28 2.90
CA ILE A 54 5.84 -4.07 3.51
C ILE A 54 6.87 -3.70 2.45
N PHE A 55 6.87 -4.39 1.31
CA PHE A 55 7.79 -4.11 0.22
C PHE A 55 7.61 -2.70 -0.32
N LEU A 56 6.37 -2.28 -0.60
CA LEU A 56 6.04 -0.93 -1.02
C LEU A 56 6.35 0.09 0.07
N ARG A 57 6.14 -0.24 1.34
CA ARG A 57 6.48 0.61 2.48
C ARG A 57 8.00 0.80 2.61
N ILE A 58 8.81 -0.21 2.31
CA ILE A 58 10.27 -0.08 2.27
C ILE A 58 10.71 0.75 1.06
N LEU A 59 10.07 0.55 -0.08
CA LEU A 59 10.49 1.16 -1.34
C LEU A 59 10.07 2.64 -1.46
N PHE A 60 8.85 2.96 -1.02
CA PHE A 60 8.18 4.26 -1.17
C PHE A 60 7.77 4.90 0.16
N GLY A 61 7.95 4.21 1.29
CA GLY A 61 7.66 4.78 2.61
C GLY A 61 8.76 5.75 3.10
N PRO A 62 8.82 6.04 4.40
CA PRO A 62 9.72 7.05 4.95
C PRO A 62 11.14 6.52 4.80
N ASN A 63 12.01 7.30 4.17
CA ASN A 63 13.37 6.89 3.77
C ASN A 63 13.43 5.82 2.66
N GLY A 64 12.33 5.59 1.92
CA GLY A 64 12.35 4.66 0.79
C GLY A 64 13.21 5.18 -0.37
N PRO A 65 14.01 4.33 -1.04
CA PRO A 65 14.97 4.77 -2.06
C PRO A 65 14.30 5.25 -3.37
N LEU A 66 13.05 4.87 -3.62
CA LEU A 66 12.27 5.33 -4.79
C LEU A 66 11.23 6.40 -4.44
N ARG A 67 11.30 6.97 -3.24
CA ARG A 67 10.41 8.06 -2.83
C ARG A 67 10.85 9.37 -3.48
N ASP A 68 9.95 9.97 -4.27
CA ASP A 68 10.20 11.27 -4.90
C ASP A 68 10.30 12.37 -3.85
N LYS A 69 11.36 13.18 -3.94
CA LYS A 69 11.62 14.30 -3.02
C LYS A 69 10.57 15.40 -3.09
N GLU A 70 9.79 15.47 -4.16
CA GLU A 70 8.73 16.47 -4.31
C GLU A 70 7.53 16.21 -3.38
N MET A 71 7.18 14.95 -3.12
CA MET A 71 6.13 14.61 -2.15
C MET A 71 6.55 14.94 -0.70
N ASP A 72 7.85 14.91 -0.42
CA ASP A 72 8.39 15.25 0.89
C ASP A 72 8.33 16.74 1.15
N ARG A 73 8.53 17.54 0.10
CA ARG A 73 8.43 18.99 0.17
C ARG A 73 7.02 19.43 0.53
N GLU A 74 5.99 18.84 -0.08
CA GLU A 74 4.59 19.19 0.22
C GLU A 74 4.20 18.78 1.66
N ALA A 75 4.66 17.61 2.13
CA ALA A 75 4.42 17.15 3.50
C ALA A 75 5.21 17.96 4.56
N ASP A 76 6.40 18.46 4.22
CA ASP A 76 7.19 19.36 5.06
C ASP A 76 6.59 20.78 5.06
N GLU A 77 6.10 21.26 3.91
CA GLU A 77 5.42 22.55 3.77
C GLU A 77 4.11 22.59 4.57
N GLN A 78 3.31 21.52 4.56
CA GLN A 78 2.11 21.40 5.40
C GLN A 78 2.46 21.43 6.89
N ARG A 79 3.47 20.65 7.32
CA ARG A 79 3.94 20.65 8.73
C ARG A 79 4.51 22.00 9.15
N ALA A 80 5.21 22.70 8.26
CA ALA A 80 5.72 24.04 8.53
C ALA A 80 4.58 25.06 8.66
N THR A 81 3.55 24.96 7.82
CA THR A 81 2.38 25.83 7.85
C THR A 81 1.58 25.64 9.13
N GLU A 82 1.36 24.40 9.57
CA GLU A 82 0.66 24.09 10.83
C GLU A 82 1.42 24.62 12.06
N ARG A 83 2.76 24.50 12.07
CA ARG A 83 3.59 25.06 13.13
C ARG A 83 3.55 26.60 13.15
N ALA A 84 3.65 27.24 11.99
CA ALA A 84 3.54 28.70 11.87
C ALA A 84 2.15 29.21 12.30
N ALA A 85 1.08 28.46 12.01
CA ALA A 85 -0.28 28.79 12.44
C ALA A 85 -0.44 28.70 13.96
N LEU A 86 0.20 27.73 14.61
CA LEU A 86 0.22 27.60 16.08
C LEU A 86 1.03 28.72 16.73
N ASP A 87 2.21 29.06 16.19
CA ASP A 87 3.02 30.18 16.68
C ASP A 87 2.26 31.52 16.55
N ALA A 88 1.53 31.72 15.45
CA ALA A 88 0.70 32.89 15.26
C ALA A 88 -0.45 32.96 16.28
N GLN A 89 -1.11 31.83 16.58
CA GLN A 89 -2.15 31.77 17.62
C GLN A 89 -1.60 32.09 19.01
N LEU A 90 -0.39 31.61 19.33
CA LEU A 90 0.28 31.94 20.60
C LEU A 90 0.60 33.44 20.66
N SER A 91 1.14 34.01 19.58
CA SER A 91 1.48 35.45 19.52
C SER A 91 0.26 36.38 19.65
N ARG A 92 -0.92 35.92 19.20
CA ARG A 92 -2.20 36.63 19.34
C ARG A 92 -2.84 36.44 20.72
N GLY A 93 -2.33 35.51 21.53
CA GLY A 93 -2.92 35.14 22.82
C GLY A 93 -4.17 34.27 22.70
N ASP A 94 -4.44 33.69 21.52
CA ASP A 94 -5.61 32.83 21.27
C ASP A 94 -5.46 31.46 21.96
N ILE A 95 -4.22 31.06 22.24
CA ILE A 95 -3.86 29.82 22.95
C ILE A 95 -2.82 30.11 24.02
N THR A 96 -2.83 29.31 25.08
CA THR A 96 -1.83 29.41 26.17
C THR A 96 -0.51 28.72 25.80
N GLU A 97 0.61 29.11 26.42
CA GLU A 97 1.92 28.46 26.22
C GLU A 97 1.87 26.94 26.49
N PHE A 98 1.05 26.51 27.44
CA PHE A 98 0.85 25.11 27.75
C PHE A 98 0.15 24.34 26.62
N GLU A 99 -0.89 24.92 26.01
CA GLU A 99 -1.57 24.33 24.86
C GLU A 99 -0.71 24.31 23.60
N HIS A 100 0.07 25.38 23.38
CA HIS A 100 1.03 25.46 22.29
C HIS A 100 2.09 24.36 22.40
N THR A 101 2.69 24.18 23.57
CA THR A 101 3.72 23.15 23.80
C THR A 101 3.18 21.73 23.67
N LEU A 102 1.93 21.47 24.07
CA LEU A 102 1.25 20.18 23.86
C LEU A 102 1.00 19.89 22.38
N ARG A 103 0.45 20.86 21.64
CA ARG A 103 0.16 20.69 20.20
C ARG A 103 1.45 20.57 19.38
N MET A 104 2.48 21.35 19.72
CA MET A 104 3.80 21.25 19.08
C MET A 104 4.50 19.92 19.33
N LYS A 105 4.25 19.26 20.46
CA LYS A 105 4.75 17.89 20.70
C LYS A 105 4.06 16.87 19.80
N GLY A 106 2.74 16.97 19.61
CA GLY A 106 2.00 16.08 18.69
C GLY A 106 2.39 16.24 17.21
N LEU A 107 2.93 17.40 16.83
CA LEU A 107 3.44 17.72 15.48
C LEU A 107 4.88 17.24 15.22
N LYS A 108 5.52 16.60 16.20
CA LYS A 108 6.91 16.16 16.15
C LYS A 108 7.07 14.66 15.89
N ASP A 109 5.99 13.89 16.02
CA ASP A 109 5.90 12.45 15.76
C ASP A 109 5.31 12.17 14.37
#